data_AF-A0A7C0YK74-F1
#
_entry.id   AF-A0A7C0YK74-F1
#
_cell.length_a   1.000
_cell.length_b   1.000
_cell.length_c   1.000
_cell.angle_alpha   90.00
_cell.angle_beta   90.00
_cell.angle_gamma   90.00
#
_symmetry.space_group_name_H-M   'P 1'
#
loop_
_entity.id
_entity.type
_entity.pdbx_description
1 polymer ?
#
loop_
_entity_poly.entity_id
_entity_poly.type
_entity_poly.pdbx_seq_one_letter_code
_entity_poly.pdbx_strand_id
1 'polypeptide(L)' 'MQELIRGLIQKNNSKIFMVVLDGLGGLPVNGKTELEAARTPNLDSLSKRSA' A
#
# COMPACT_ATOMS: atom_id res chain seq x y z
N MET A 1 -26.59 -3.20 9.81
CA MET A 1 -25.17 -3.17 9.38
C MET A 1 -24.86 -4.26 8.34
N GLN A 2 -25.18 -5.53 8.60
CA GLN A 2 -24.97 -6.61 7.60
C GLN A 2 -25.72 -6.36 6.28
N GLU A 3 -26.98 -5.92 6.32
CA GLU A 3 -27.75 -5.59 5.10
C GLU A 3 -27.12 -4.46 4.26
N LEU A 4 -26.64 -3.40 4.92
CA LEU A 4 -25.94 -2.31 4.25
C LEU A 4 -24.64 -2.78 3.58
N ILE A 5 -23.83 -3.57 4.30
CA ILE A 5 -22.56 -4.10 3.75
C ILE A 5 -22.84 -4.98 2.54
N ARG A 6 -23.83 -5.87 2.60
CA ARG A 6 -24.17 -6.78 1.49
C ARG A 6 -24.50 -6.02 0.20
N GLY A 7 -25.25 -4.92 0.29
CA GLY A 7 -25.60 -4.08 -0.87
C GLY A 7 -24.41 -3.34 -1.50
N LEU A 8 -23.32 -3.16 -0.76
CA LEU A 8 -22.11 -2.47 -1.21
C LEU A 8 -21.04 -3.43 -1.78
N ILE A 9 -21.20 -4.75 -1.62
CA ILE A 9 -20.21 -5.73 -2.08
C ILE A 9 -20.23 -5.81 -3.61
N GLN A 10 -19.11 -5.43 -4.25
CA GLN A 10 -18.83 -5.74 -5.65
C GLN A 10 -18.08 -7.07 -5.75
N LYS A 11 -18.69 -8.06 -6.42
CA LYS A 11 -18.07 -9.38 -6.61
C LYS A 11 -16.99 -9.31 -7.70
N ASN A 12 -15.84 -9.93 -7.44
CA ASN A 12 -14.78 -10.16 -8.42
C ASN A 12 -14.05 -11.48 -8.10
N ASN A 13 -13.12 -11.87 -8.98
CA ASN A 13 -12.34 -13.10 -8.82
C ASN A 13 -10.91 -12.83 -8.29
N SER A 14 -10.59 -11.60 -7.90
CA SER A 14 -9.27 -11.27 -7.36
C SER A 14 -9.19 -11.60 -5.86
N LYS A 15 -7.96 -11.70 -5.35
CA LYS A 15 -7.67 -11.90 -3.92
C LYS A 15 -7.04 -10.62 -3.37
N ILE A 16 -7.37 -10.29 -2.12
CA ILE A 16 -6.73 -9.20 -1.41
C ILE A 16 -5.44 -9.73 -0.78
N PHE A 17 -4.33 -9.03 -1.03
CA PHE A 17 -3.06 -9.27 -0.35
C PHE A 17 -2.72 -8.03 0.48
N MET A 18 -2.56 -8.21 1.80
CA MET A 18 -2.27 -7.13 2.74
C MET A 18 -0.89 -7.34 3.35
N VAL A 19 0.00 -6.36 3.15
CA VAL A 19 1.35 -6.37 3.73
C VAL A 19 1.43 -5.26 4.76
N VAL A 20 1.78 -5.63 5.99
CA VAL A 20 2.11 -4.66 7.03
C VAL A 20 3.63 -4.59 7.12
N LEU A 21 4.15 -3.42 6.81
CA LEU A 21 5.53 -3.08 7.04
C LEU A 21 5.56 -2.18 8.28
N ASP A 22 5.93 -2.76 9.43
CA ASP A 22 5.91 -2.05 10.72
C ASP A 22 7.04 -1.02 10.82
N GLY A 23 6.73 0.13 11.41
CA GLY A 23 7.73 1.20 11.60
C GLY A 23 8.26 1.84 10.32
N LEU A 24 7.53 1.78 9.21
CA LEU A 24 7.98 2.33 7.92
C LEU A 24 7.97 3.86 7.82
N GLY A 25 7.39 4.53 8.80
CA GLY A 25 7.52 5.98 8.94
C GLY A 25 8.97 6.36 9.21
N GLY A 26 9.44 7.41 8.55
CA GLY A 26 10.82 7.89 8.63
C GLY A 26 10.87 9.41 8.78
N LEU A 27 11.93 9.91 9.40
CA LEU A 27 12.21 11.35 9.44
C LEU A 27 13.23 11.70 8.35
N PRO A 28 13.09 12.84 7.68
CA PRO A 28 14.03 13.22 6.65
C PRO A 28 15.40 13.51 7.25
N VAL A 29 16.41 12.78 6.79
CA VAL A 29 17.83 13.03 7.04
C VAL A 29 18.46 13.40 5.69
N ASN A 30 19.07 14.58 5.61
CA ASN A 30 19.58 15.14 4.34
C ASN A 30 18.52 15.22 3.22
N GLY A 31 17.27 15.55 3.60
CA GLY A 31 16.16 15.74 2.66
C GLY A 31 15.48 14.46 2.17
N LYS A 32 15.82 13.29 2.73
CA LYS A 32 15.16 12.02 2.42
C LYS A 32 14.84 11.23 3.69
N THR A 33 13.70 10.57 3.71
CA THR A 33 13.39 9.49 4.66
C THR A 33 14.20 8.24 4.34
N GLU A 34 14.25 7.31 5.28
CA GLU A 34 14.91 6.01 5.13
C GLU A 34 14.32 5.20 3.97
N LEU A 35 13.00 5.26 3.77
CA LEU A 35 12.32 4.58 2.67
C LEU A 35 12.67 5.19 1.31
N GLU A 36 12.82 6.51 1.21
CA GLU A 36 13.21 7.21 -0.03
C GLU A 36 14.70 7.03 -0.37
N ALA A 37 15.55 6.80 0.63
CA ALA A 37 16.96 6.50 0.44
C ALA A 37 17.20 5.03 0.04
N ALA A 38 16.30 4.12 0.43
CA ALA A 38 16.39 2.70 0.12
C ALA A 38 16.18 2.41 -1.38
N ARG A 39 16.81 1.35 -1.87
CA ARG A 39 16.56 0.84 -3.23
C ARG A 39 15.31 -0.05 -3.24
N THR A 40 14.16 0.49 -3.66
CA THR A 40 12.84 -0.17 -3.58
C THR A 40 12.16 -0.43 -4.94
N PRO A 41 12.82 -1.02 -5.95
CA PRO A 41 12.34 -1.06 -7.34
C PRO A 41 10.96 -1.72 -7.51
N ASN A 42 10.65 -2.74 -6.69
CA ASN A 42 9.37 -3.43 -6.75
C ASN A 42 8.23 -2.58 -6.17
N LEU A 43 8.47 -1.89 -5.05
CA LEU A 43 7.48 -1.00 -4.45
C LEU A 43 7.26 0.22 -5.33
N ASP A 44 8.35 0.78 -5.89
CA ASP A 44 8.28 1.89 -6.86
C ASP A 44 7.47 1.49 -8.10
N SER A 45 7.70 0.29 -8.63
CA SER A 45 6.95 -0.23 -9.78
C SER A 45 5.49 -0.47 -9.45
N LEU A 46 5.16 -0.93 -8.23
CA LEU A 46 3.78 -1.09 -7.78
C LEU A 46 3.09 0.27 -7.71
N SER A 47 3.69 1.27 -7.07
CA SER A 47 3.14 2.63 -6.97
C SER A 47 2.91 3.27 -8.34
N LYS A 48 3.82 3.09 -9.31
CA LYS A 48 3.67 3.63 -10.68
C LYS A 48 2.52 2.99 -11.47
N ARG A 49 2.23 1.71 -11.24
CA ARG A 49 1.14 0.99 -11.95
C ARG A 49 -0.24 1.22 -11.32
N SER A 50 -0.28 1.75 -10.10
CA SER A 50 -1.49 1.86 -9.28
C SER A 50 -1.96 3.32 -9.28
N ALA A 51 -2.92 3.66 -10.13
CA ALA A 51 -3.66 4.91 -10.12
C ALA A 51 -5.13 4.63 -10.42
#